data_AF-A0A7S1RJK9-F1
#
_entry.id   AF-A0A7S1RJK9-F1
#
_cell.length_a   1.000
_cell.length_b   1.000
_cell.length_c   1.000
_cell.angle_alpha   90.00
_cell.angle_beta   90.00
_cell.angle_gamma   90.00
#
_symmetry.space_group_name_H-M   'P 1'
#
loop_
_entity.id
_entity.type
_entity.pdbx_description
1 polymer ?
#
loop_
_entity_poly.entity_id
_entity_poly.type
_entity_poly.pdbx_seq_one_letter_code
_entity_poly.pdbx_strand_id
1 'polypeptide(L)'
;DGQDLFVQKMLDAASYFVPGEPYQPVRIDRETLAELRSEEVYVVDFRKYSAALPIRYYRSMIPEVAIAVCGACGHFFHQETWELEFLQNKCCPYCGCKDIDSAKPLAAMSHKENKVSL
;
A
#
# COMPACT_ATOMS: atom_id res chain seq x y z
N ASP A 1 14.29 -3.12 -22.55
CA ASP A 1 14.94 -2.89 -21.24
C ASP A 1 14.71 -1.45 -20.82
N GLY A 2 13.45 -1.12 -20.49
CA GLY A 2 13.04 0.24 -20.12
C GLY A 2 13.30 0.48 -18.64
N GLN A 3 13.93 1.60 -18.30
CA GLN A 3 14.12 2.03 -16.91
C GLN A 3 12.76 2.24 -16.24
N ASP A 4 12.54 1.61 -15.09
CA ASP A 4 11.37 1.86 -14.24
C ASP A 4 11.35 3.34 -13.79
N LEU A 5 10.38 4.10 -14.31
CA LEU A 5 10.28 5.55 -14.06
C LEU A 5 10.13 5.86 -12.57
N PHE A 6 9.40 5.05 -11.82
CA PHE A 6 9.22 5.28 -10.39
C PHE A 6 10.53 5.04 -9.62
N VAL A 7 11.32 4.02 -9.99
CA VAL A 7 12.64 3.81 -9.40
C VAL A 7 13.55 5.02 -9.68
N GLN A 8 13.51 5.58 -10.88
CA GLN A 8 14.24 6.81 -11.19
C GLN A 8 13.80 7.99 -10.30
N LYS A 9 12.50 8.24 -10.16
CA LYS A 9 11.96 9.29 -9.27
C LYS A 9 12.34 9.06 -7.80
N MET A 10 12.39 7.80 -7.37
CA MET A 10 12.80 7.45 -6.00
C MET A 10 14.28 7.77 -5.76
N LEU A 11 15.16 7.40 -6.70
CA LEU A 11 16.59 7.70 -6.60
C LEU A 11 16.87 9.21 -6.63
N ASP A 12 16.14 9.95 -7.47
CA ASP A 12 16.19 11.41 -7.48
C ASP A 12 15.73 11.99 -6.13
N ALA A 13 14.59 11.54 -5.60
CA ALA A 13 14.09 11.97 -4.30
C ALA A 13 15.07 11.67 -3.15
N ALA A 14 15.76 10.52 -3.19
CA ALA A 14 16.76 10.15 -2.19
C ALA A 14 17.99 11.07 -2.20
N SER A 15 18.31 11.70 -3.34
CA SER A 15 19.43 12.64 -3.43
C SER A 15 19.21 13.94 -2.63
N TYR A 16 17.94 14.26 -2.33
CA TYR A 16 17.56 15.41 -1.52
C TYR A 16 17.23 15.05 -0.06
N PHE A 17 17.53 13.80 0.36
CA PHE A 17 17.33 13.40 1.75
C PHE A 17 18.28 14.19 2.67
N VAL A 18 17.71 15.00 3.55
CA VAL A 18 18.45 15.72 4.60
C VAL A 18 18.25 15.00 5.93
N PRO A 19 19.32 14.48 6.57
CA PRO A 19 19.21 13.87 7.88
C PRO A 19 18.58 14.83 8.91
N GLY A 20 17.54 14.37 9.60
CA GLY A 20 16.81 15.17 10.60
C GLY A 20 15.54 15.85 10.06
N GLU A 21 15.31 15.86 8.75
CA GLU A 21 14.04 16.29 8.18
C GLU A 21 12.98 15.17 8.19
N PRO A 22 11.68 15.52 8.26
CA PRO A 22 10.62 14.53 8.18
C PRO A 22 10.61 13.84 6.81
N TYR A 23 10.25 12.56 6.81
CA TYR A 23 10.10 11.77 5.59
C TYR A 23 9.22 12.48 4.55
N GLN A 24 9.74 12.59 3.33
CA GLN A 24 9.03 13.11 2.17
C GLN A 24 8.66 11.95 1.22
N PRO A 25 7.36 11.71 0.95
CA PRO A 25 6.96 10.72 -0.03
C PRO A 25 7.49 11.03 -1.43
N VAL A 26 7.83 9.98 -2.19
CA VAL A 26 8.23 10.12 -3.60
C VAL A 26 7.07 10.74 -4.39
N ARG A 27 7.33 11.89 -5.00
CA ARG A 27 6.35 12.58 -5.87
C ARG A 27 6.57 12.12 -7.30
N ILE A 28 5.52 11.62 -7.92
CA ILE A 28 5.54 11.13 -9.30
C ILE A 28 4.60 11.94 -10.17
N ASP A 29 4.91 11.99 -11.47
CA ASP A 29 4.07 12.64 -12.48
C ASP A 29 3.02 11.66 -13.06
N ARG A 30 2.17 12.19 -13.94
CA ARG A 30 1.10 11.43 -14.60
C ARG A 30 1.63 10.24 -15.39
N GLU A 31 2.76 10.42 -16.07
CA GLU A 31 3.37 9.39 -16.91
C GLU A 31 3.87 8.23 -16.04
N THR A 32 4.64 8.55 -15.01
CA THR A 32 5.13 7.58 -14.02
C THR A 32 3.97 6.83 -13.35
N LEU A 33 2.89 7.53 -12.99
CA LEU A 33 1.70 6.90 -12.38
C LEU A 33 1.00 5.94 -13.34
N ALA A 34 0.95 6.25 -14.64
CA ALA A 34 0.29 5.41 -15.64
C ALA A 34 1.04 4.10 -15.91
N GLU A 35 2.35 4.06 -15.65
CA GLU A 35 3.17 2.86 -15.77
C GLU A 35 3.15 1.97 -14.52
N LEU A 36 2.64 2.46 -13.39
CA LEU A 36 2.55 1.66 -12.18
C LEU A 36 1.57 0.50 -12.38
N ARG A 37 2.09 -0.72 -12.15
CA ARG A 37 1.28 -1.93 -12.11
C ARG A 37 0.35 -1.88 -10.90
N SER A 38 -0.95 -2.07 -11.14
CA SER A 38 -1.95 -1.92 -10.08
C SER A 38 -1.76 -2.92 -8.94
N GLU A 39 -1.18 -4.08 -9.26
CA GLU A 39 -0.86 -5.17 -8.34
C GLU A 39 0.30 -4.82 -7.41
N GLU A 40 1.12 -3.82 -7.76
CA GLU A 40 2.22 -3.36 -6.91
C GLU A 40 1.82 -2.17 -6.04
N VAL A 41 0.61 -1.61 -6.22
CA VAL A 41 0.18 -0.37 -5.57
C VAL A 41 -0.84 -0.66 -4.48
N TYR A 42 -0.62 -0.09 -3.31
CA TYR A 42 -1.50 -0.19 -2.15
C TYR A 42 -2.05 1.19 -1.79
N VAL A 43 -3.36 1.25 -1.54
CA VAL A 43 -4.06 2.48 -1.15
C VAL A 43 -4.67 2.28 0.22
N VAL A 44 -4.23 3.07 1.19
CA VAL A 44 -4.82 3.12 2.53
C VAL A 44 -5.70 4.36 2.62
N ASP A 45 -7.02 4.14 2.56
CA ASP A 45 -8.05 5.18 2.62
C ASP A 45 -8.94 5.00 3.86
N PHE A 46 -8.80 5.92 4.81
CA PHE A 46 -9.61 5.97 6.03
C PHE A 46 -10.65 7.10 6.04
N ARG A 47 -10.93 7.70 4.88
CA ARG A 47 -11.92 8.78 4.78
C ARG A 47 -13.34 8.35 5.14
N LYS A 48 -13.62 7.05 5.08
CA LYS A 48 -14.87 6.47 5.62
C LYS A 48 -15.08 6.74 7.12
N TYR A 49 -14.00 6.95 7.87
CA TYR A 49 -14.03 7.29 9.30
C TYR A 49 -13.92 8.80 9.53
N SER A 50 -13.09 9.50 8.73
CA SER A 50 -12.99 10.96 8.77
C SER A 50 -12.44 11.52 7.47
N ALA A 51 -13.16 12.46 6.86
CA ALA A 51 -12.76 13.11 5.60
C ALA A 51 -11.44 13.89 5.70
N ALA A 52 -11.00 14.25 6.92
CA ALA A 52 -9.74 14.96 7.14
C ALA A 52 -8.51 14.02 7.10
N LEU A 53 -8.70 12.70 7.12
CA LEU A 53 -7.58 11.76 7.06
C LEU A 53 -7.00 11.69 5.65
N PRO A 54 -5.67 11.77 5.48
CA PRO A 54 -5.04 11.68 4.18
C PRO A 54 -5.15 10.26 3.62
N ILE A 55 -5.29 10.18 2.29
CA ILE A 55 -5.07 8.92 1.56
C ILE A 55 -3.57 8.68 1.47
N ARG A 56 -3.14 7.46 1.76
CA ARG A 56 -1.73 7.06 1.65
C ARG A 56 -1.55 6.05 0.53
N TYR A 57 -0.57 6.29 -0.33
CA TYR A 57 -0.23 5.46 -1.47
C TYR A 57 1.13 4.82 -1.25
N TYR A 58 1.23 3.53 -1.54
CA TYR A 58 2.46 2.75 -1.39
C TYR A 58 2.68 1.92 -2.63
N ARG A 59 3.94 1.65 -2.97
CA ARG A 59 4.34 0.71 -4.01
C ARG A 59 5.20 -0.40 -3.38
N SER A 60 4.97 -1.66 -3.74
CA SER A 60 5.93 -2.73 -3.42
C SER A 60 7.19 -2.55 -4.25
N MET A 61 8.33 -2.46 -3.58
CA MET A 61 9.65 -2.41 -4.23
C MET A 61 10.27 -3.80 -4.38
N ILE A 62 9.68 -4.83 -3.76
CA ILE A 62 10.16 -6.21 -3.76
C ILE A 62 8.96 -7.11 -4.07
N PRO A 63 8.62 -7.31 -5.35
CA PRO A 63 7.42 -8.05 -5.76
C PRO A 63 7.39 -9.51 -5.28
N GLU A 64 8.56 -10.10 -5.03
CA GLU A 64 8.72 -11.47 -4.53
C GLU A 64 8.29 -11.61 -3.07
N VAL A 65 8.26 -10.50 -2.33
CA VAL A 65 7.76 -10.48 -0.95
C VAL A 65 6.26 -10.28 -0.99
N ALA A 66 5.52 -11.34 -0.71
CA ALA A 66 4.07 -11.28 -0.57
C ALA A 66 3.69 -10.47 0.68
N ILE A 67 2.82 -9.48 0.50
CA ILE A 67 2.40 -8.54 1.54
C ILE A 67 0.89 -8.66 1.77
N ALA A 68 0.49 -8.65 3.04
CA ALA A 68 -0.88 -8.48 3.48
C ALA A 68 -1.07 -7.10 4.14
N VAL A 69 -2.19 -6.44 3.90
CA VAL A 69 -2.52 -5.15 4.52
C VAL A 69 -3.82 -5.25 5.27
N CYS A 70 -3.82 -4.88 6.56
CA CYS A 70 -5.03 -4.86 7.38
C CYS A 70 -5.96 -3.71 6.94
N GLY A 71 -7.19 -3.98 6.51
CA GLY A 71 -8.20 -3.01 6.08
C GLY A 71 -8.81 -2.20 7.23
N ALA A 72 -8.56 -2.57 8.48
CA ALA A 72 -8.99 -1.83 9.66
C ALA A 72 -7.96 -0.76 10.08
N CYS A 73 -6.67 -1.14 10.20
CA CYS A 73 -5.62 -0.24 10.68
C CYS A 73 -4.59 0.19 9.62
N GLY A 74 -4.56 -0.48 8.47
CA GLY A 74 -3.69 -0.16 7.34
C GLY A 74 -2.25 -0.63 7.55
N HIS A 75 -2.03 -1.50 8.53
CA HIS A 75 -0.71 -2.05 8.82
C HIS A 75 -0.35 -3.12 7.78
N PHE A 76 0.91 -3.09 7.35
CA PHE A 76 1.48 -3.99 6.34
C PHE A 76 2.20 -5.14 7.05
N PHE A 77 2.03 -6.35 6.55
CA PHE A 77 2.65 -7.55 7.07
C PHE A 77 3.24 -8.36 5.92
N HIS A 78 4.27 -9.16 6.21
CA HIS A 78 4.54 -10.31 5.36
C HIS A 78 3.31 -11.23 5.38
N GLN A 79 2.90 -11.73 4.22
CA GLN A 79 1.67 -12.51 4.09
C GLN A 79 1.70 -13.76 4.99
N GLU A 80 2.81 -14.48 5.04
CA GLU A 80 2.99 -15.66 5.89
C GLU A 80 2.82 -15.33 7.38
N THR A 81 3.41 -14.22 7.86
CA THR A 81 3.27 -13.79 9.26
C THR A 81 1.82 -13.45 9.59
N TRP A 82 1.13 -12.76 8.68
CA TRP A 82 -0.30 -12.48 8.86
C TRP A 82 -1.12 -13.76 8.94
N GLU A 83 -0.93 -14.69 8.00
CA GLU A 83 -1.67 -15.94 7.93
C GLU A 83 -1.48 -16.79 9.19
N LEU A 84 -0.24 -16.93 9.66
CA LEU A 84 0.09 -17.68 10.87
C LEU A 84 -0.59 -17.08 12.11
N GLU A 85 -0.41 -15.78 12.34
CA GLU A 85 -0.99 -15.08 13.49
C GLU A 85 -2.52 -15.09 13.45
N PHE A 86 -3.11 -14.88 12.28
CA PHE A 86 -4.56 -14.91 12.11
C PHE A 86 -5.12 -16.33 12.30
N LEU A 87 -4.42 -17.37 11.84
CA LEU A 87 -4.84 -18.75 12.07
C LEU A 87 -4.91 -19.08 13.56
N GLN A 88 -3.94 -18.61 14.35
CA GLN A 88 -3.85 -18.84 15.79
C GLN A 88 -4.85 -17.99 16.59
N ASN A 89 -4.85 -16.67 16.37
CA ASN A 89 -5.51 -15.69 17.25
C ASN A 89 -6.84 -15.16 16.69
N LYS A 90 -7.13 -15.42 15.41
CA LYS A 90 -8.32 -14.92 14.68
C LYS A 90 -8.45 -13.39 14.72
N CYS A 91 -7.32 -12.67 14.78
CA CYS A 91 -7.31 -11.21 14.78
C CYS A 91 -6.03 -10.64 14.15
N CYS A 92 -6.08 -9.35 13.77
CA CYS A 92 -4.90 -8.60 13.35
C CYS A 92 -3.90 -8.50 14.52
N PRO A 93 -2.62 -8.85 14.32
CA PRO A 93 -1.62 -8.82 15.40
C PRO A 93 -1.24 -7.40 15.84
N TYR A 94 -1.60 -6.37 15.05
CA TYR A 94 -1.34 -4.97 15.40
C TYR A 94 -2.50 -4.30 16.13
N CYS A 95 -3.74 -4.43 15.63
CA CYS A 95 -4.90 -3.72 16.19
C CYS A 95 -5.96 -4.61 16.84
N GLY A 96 -5.83 -5.94 16.77
CA GLY A 96 -6.79 -6.89 17.36
C GLY A 96 -8.13 -7.00 16.62
N CYS A 97 -8.30 -6.36 15.46
CA CYS A 97 -9.52 -6.48 14.65
C CYS A 97 -9.73 -7.93 14.18
N LYS A 98 -10.97 -8.44 14.27
CA LYS A 98 -11.33 -9.83 13.94
C LYS A 98 -11.95 -10.00 12.54
N ASP A 99 -12.18 -8.90 11.83
CA ASP A 99 -12.85 -8.96 10.53
C ASP A 99 -11.93 -9.61 9.49
N ILE A 100 -12.31 -10.80 9.00
CA ILE A 100 -11.55 -11.61 8.03
C ILE A 100 -11.32 -10.86 6.71
N ASP A 101 -12.27 -9.98 6.33
CA ASP A 101 -12.16 -9.13 5.13
C ASP A 101 -11.04 -8.08 5.22
N SER A 102 -10.38 -7.98 6.37
CA SER A 102 -9.32 -7.01 6.60
C SER A 102 -7.96 -7.44 6.04
N ALA A 103 -7.69 -8.68 5.65
CA ALA A 103 -6.46 -8.97 4.89
C ALA A 103 -6.82 -9.56 3.54
N LYS A 104 -6.73 -8.73 2.51
CA LYS A 104 -6.92 -9.18 1.13
C LYS A 104 -5.56 -9.63 0.60
N PRO A 105 -5.37 -10.93 0.31
CA PRO A 105 -4.27 -11.34 -0.55
C PRO A 105 -4.47 -10.70 -1.94
N LEU A 106 -3.37 -10.34 -2.59
CA LEU A 106 -3.31 -9.60 -3.85
C LEU A 106 -4.24 -10.18 -4.93
N ALA A 107 -4.40 -11.50 -4.97
CA ALA A 107 -5.22 -12.20 -5.94
C ALA A 107 -6.75 -11.98 -5.80
N ALA A 108 -7.23 -11.43 -4.68
CA ALA A 108 -8.66 -11.33 -4.38
C ALA A 108 -9.23 -9.90 -4.48
N MET A 109 -8.43 -8.90 -4.89
CA MET A 109 -8.91 -7.54 -5.09
C MET A 109 -9.62 -7.41 -6.45
N SER A 110 -10.76 -8.07 -6.59
CA SER A 110 -11.70 -7.77 -7.67
C SER A 110 -12.13 -6.31 -7.54
N HIS A 111 -11.79 -5.53 -8.57
CA HIS A 111 -12.11 -4.12 -8.71
C HIS A 111 -13.63 -3.93 -8.53
N LYS A 112 -14.07 -3.28 -7.45
CA LYS A 112 -15.30 -2.51 -7.54
C LYS A 112 -14.97 -1.30 -8.40
N GLU A 113 -15.35 -1.37 -9.67
CA GLU A 113 -15.37 -0.24 -10.59
C GLU A 113 -16.03 0.95 -9.90
N ASN A 114 -15.23 1.92 -9.46
CA ASN A 114 -15.74 3.24 -9.17
C ASN A 114 -16.05 3.88 -10.52
N LYS A 115 -17.31 3.72 -10.94
CA LYS A 115 -17.90 4.50 -12.03
C LYS A 115 -18.00 5.95 -11.54
N VAL A 116 -16.89 6.69 -11.67
CA VAL A 116 -16.91 8.15 -11.57
C VAL A 116 -17.57 8.63 -12.85
N SER A 117 -18.87 8.89 -12.78
CA SER A 117 -19.58 9.67 -13.79
C SER A 117 -19.01 11.08 -13.80
N LEU A 118 -18.32 11.42 -14.88
CA LEU A 118 -18.11 12.79 -15.32
C LEU A 118 -19.45 13.39 -15.78
#